data_AF-A0A661HD08-F1
#
_entry.id   AF-A0A661HD08-F1
#
_cell.length_a   1.000
_cell.length_b   1.000
_cell.length_c   1.000
_cell.angle_alpha   90.00
_cell.angle_beta   90.00
_cell.angle_gamma   90.00
#
_symmetry.space_group_name_H-M   'P 1'
#
loop_
_entity.id
_entity.type
_entity.pdbx_description
1 polymer ?
#
loop_
_entity_poly.entity_id
_entity_poly.type
_entity_poly.pdbx_seq_one_letter_code
_entity_poly.pdbx_strand_id
1 'polypeptide(L)'
;MIKLLIPLVIVFIALMVAMAMIGSRPALPTSNAAMPLPHVETIAVEVGDVPVSIVAYGSVSARHELELASEVTGRVVWVAPEFEPGEMVAAGKVLLRVDAVSYRLALAEANASLVHSNNALADATALKRKAAAAEARLNIEAARQRIIKA
;
A
#
# COMPACT_ATOMS: atom_id res chain seq x y z
N MET A 1 -71.41 -21.97 -111.37
CA MET A 1 -70.08 -21.56 -110.84
C MET A 1 -70.14 -20.78 -109.52
N ILE A 2 -71.26 -20.77 -108.78
CA ILE A 2 -71.38 -20.03 -107.49
C ILE A 2 -71.02 -20.87 -106.25
N LYS A 3 -71.02 -22.21 -106.37
CA LYS A 3 -70.77 -23.15 -105.26
C LYS A 3 -69.30 -23.23 -104.78
N LEU A 4 -68.35 -22.68 -105.54
CA LEU A 4 -66.92 -22.67 -105.20
C LEU A 4 -66.43 -21.34 -104.60
N LEU A 5 -67.20 -20.25 -104.75
CA LEU A 5 -66.81 -18.92 -104.29
C LEU A 5 -66.91 -18.77 -102.76
N ILE A 6 -67.95 -19.37 -102.16
CA ILE A 6 -68.24 -19.34 -100.72
C ILE A 6 -67.09 -19.91 -99.87
N PRO A 7 -66.56 -21.13 -100.13
CA PRO A 7 -65.47 -21.67 -99.32
C PRO A 7 -64.19 -20.84 -99.45
N LEU A 8 -63.91 -20.25 -100.62
CA LEU A 8 -62.72 -19.42 -100.83
C LEU A 8 -62.75 -18.14 -99.99
N VAL A 9 -63.92 -17.49 -99.91
CA VAL A 9 -64.11 -16.29 -99.09
C VAL A 9 -63.98 -16.60 -97.60
N ILE A 10 -64.49 -17.75 -97.13
CA ILE A 10 -64.37 -18.17 -95.73
C ILE A 10 -62.89 -18.40 -95.36
N VAL A 11 -62.13 -19.08 -96.22
CA VAL A 11 -60.69 -19.30 -96.00
C VAL A 11 -59.94 -17.97 -95.98
N PHE A 12 -60.28 -17.03 -96.87
CA PHE A 12 -59.65 -15.71 -96.90
C PHE A 12 -59.91 -14.91 -95.62
N ILE A 13 -61.16 -14.89 -95.13
CA ILE A 13 -61.52 -14.21 -93.88
C ILE A 13 -60.82 -14.86 -92.68
N ALA A 14 -60.79 -16.20 -92.60
CA ALA A 14 -60.11 -16.92 -91.53
C ALA A 14 -58.61 -16.61 -91.48
N LEU A 15 -57.95 -16.56 -92.65
CA LEU A 15 -56.54 -16.20 -92.76
C LEU A 15 -56.29 -14.76 -92.30
N MET A 16 -57.17 -13.83 -92.68
CA MET A 16 -57.09 -12.43 -92.28
C MET A 16 -57.21 -12.25 -90.76
N VAL A 17 -58.16 -12.95 -90.12
CA VAL A 17 -58.37 -12.92 -88.66
C VAL A 17 -57.17 -13.54 -87.92
N ALA A 18 -56.62 -14.66 -88.42
CA ALA A 18 -55.45 -15.29 -87.81
C ALA A 18 -54.21 -14.38 -87.84
N MET A 19 -53.95 -13.70 -88.96
CA MET A 19 -52.87 -12.71 -89.07
C MET A 19 -53.08 -11.53 -88.11
N ALA A 20 -54.31 -11.02 -88.00
CA ALA A 20 -54.63 -9.95 -87.07
C ALA A 20 -54.38 -10.36 -85.60
N MET A 21 -54.75 -11.59 -85.20
CA MET A 21 -54.51 -12.09 -83.84
C MET A 21 -53.02 -12.29 -83.51
N ILE A 22 -52.21 -12.71 -84.48
CA ILE A 22 -50.76 -12.90 -84.28
C ILE A 22 -50.06 -11.53 -84.19
N GLY A 23 -50.44 -10.57 -85.04
CA GLY A 23 -49.89 -9.20 -85.01
C GLY A 23 -50.33 -8.40 -83.78
N SER A 24 -51.47 -8.73 -83.17
CA SER A 24 -52.01 -8.04 -81.99
C SER A 24 -51.54 -8.64 -80.67
N ARG A 25 -50.59 -9.59 -80.68
CA ARG A 25 -50.04 -10.14 -79.43
C ARG A 25 -49.28 -9.03 -78.68
N PRO A 26 -49.74 -8.59 -77.50
CA PRO A 26 -49.01 -7.60 -76.73
C PRO A 26 -47.66 -8.18 -76.32
N ALA A 27 -46.58 -7.43 -76.53
CA ALA A 27 -45.27 -7.83 -76.03
C ALA A 27 -45.35 -7.91 -74.50
N LEU A 28 -45.04 -9.09 -73.94
CA LEU A 28 -45.02 -9.29 -72.50
C LEU A 28 -43.92 -8.40 -71.92
N PRO A 29 -44.23 -7.48 -70.98
CA PRO A 29 -43.20 -6.68 -70.34
C PRO A 29 -42.29 -7.62 -69.55
N THR A 30 -41.03 -7.72 -69.97
CA THR A 30 -39.99 -8.37 -69.17
C THR A 30 -39.77 -7.52 -67.93
N SER A 31 -40.44 -7.89 -66.85
CA SER A 31 -40.18 -7.31 -65.54
C SER A 31 -38.77 -7.72 -65.10
N ASN A 32 -37.81 -6.82 -65.31
CA ASN A 32 -36.55 -6.87 -64.57
C ASN A 32 -36.87 -6.52 -63.11
N ALA A 33 -37.41 -7.49 -62.38
CA ALA A 33 -37.52 -7.42 -60.94
C ALA A 33 -36.10 -7.51 -60.38
N ALA A 34 -35.40 -6.38 -60.35
CA ALA A 34 -34.24 -6.23 -59.50
C ALA A 34 -34.72 -6.53 -58.06
N MET A 35 -34.23 -7.62 -57.48
CA MET A 35 -34.56 -7.94 -56.09
C MET A 35 -34.17 -6.74 -55.22
N PRO A 36 -35.06 -6.26 -54.33
CA PRO A 36 -34.69 -5.19 -53.41
C PRO A 36 -33.49 -5.64 -52.59
N LEU A 37 -32.41 -4.85 -52.60
CA LEU A 37 -31.26 -5.13 -51.76
C LEU A 37 -31.73 -5.11 -50.30
N PRO A 38 -31.37 -6.13 -49.50
CA PRO A 38 -31.79 -6.18 -48.11
C PRO A 38 -31.20 -4.98 -47.37
N HIS A 39 -32.08 -4.20 -46.75
CA HIS A 39 -31.67 -3.09 -45.91
C HIS A 39 -31.16 -3.65 -44.57
N VAL A 40 -29.91 -3.33 -44.26
CA VAL A 40 -29.27 -3.74 -43.01
C VAL A 40 -28.78 -2.51 -42.26
N GLU A 41 -28.91 -2.55 -40.95
CA GLU A 41 -28.39 -1.52 -40.06
C GLU A 41 -26.97 -1.90 -39.66
N THR A 42 -26.05 -0.94 -39.74
CA THR A 42 -24.65 -1.11 -39.35
C THR A 42 -24.27 -0.03 -38.35
N ILE A 43 -23.30 -0.36 -37.49
CA ILE A 43 -22.69 0.61 -36.59
C ILE A 43 -21.20 0.72 -36.95
N ALA A 44 -20.68 1.95 -36.95
CA ALA A 44 -19.25 2.17 -37.08
C ALA A 44 -18.57 1.86 -35.74
N VAL A 45 -17.62 0.93 -35.74
CA VAL A 45 -16.83 0.59 -34.55
C VAL A 45 -15.58 1.46 -34.54
N GLU A 46 -15.38 2.22 -33.47
CA GLU A 46 -14.14 2.95 -33.23
C GLU A 46 -13.22 2.12 -32.33
N VAL A 47 -11.96 1.95 -32.74
CA VAL A 47 -10.95 1.24 -31.96
C VAL A 47 -10.30 2.23 -31.01
N GLY A 48 -10.35 1.93 -29.72
CA GLY A 48 -9.70 2.70 -28.67
C GLY A 48 -9.26 1.81 -27.53
N ASP A 49 -8.33 2.32 -26.72
CA ASP A 49 -7.86 1.61 -25.53
C ASP A 49 -8.96 1.57 -24.48
N VAL A 50 -9.39 0.37 -24.10
CA VAL A 50 -10.37 0.17 -23.02
C VAL A 50 -9.61 -0.22 -21.75
N PRO A 51 -9.50 0.67 -20.76
CA PRO A 51 -8.80 0.34 -19.52
C PRO A 51 -9.59 -0.72 -18.75
N VAL A 52 -8.93 -1.82 -18.42
CA VAL A 52 -9.48 -2.86 -17.55
C VAL A 52 -9.26 -2.44 -16.10
N SER A 53 -10.33 -2.17 -15.37
CA SER A 53 -10.28 -1.90 -13.93
C SER A 53 -10.60 -3.19 -13.16
N ILE A 54 -9.71 -3.57 -12.24
CA ILE A 54 -9.91 -4.70 -11.34
C ILE A 54 -10.08 -4.15 -9.93
N VAL A 55 -11.25 -4.35 -9.34
CA VAL A 55 -11.54 -3.97 -7.95
C VAL A 55 -11.25 -5.17 -7.06
N ALA A 56 -10.28 -5.04 -6.17
CA ALA A 56 -9.94 -6.04 -5.17
C ALA A 56 -10.37 -5.56 -3.78
N TYR A 57 -10.89 -6.48 -2.97
CA TYR A 57 -11.28 -6.23 -1.59
C TYR A 57 -10.29 -6.93 -0.66
N GLY A 58 -10.03 -6.33 0.49
CA GLY A 58 -9.14 -6.88 1.51
C GLY A 58 -9.51 -6.36 2.90
N SER A 59 -8.91 -6.97 3.92
CA SER A 59 -9.05 -6.51 5.30
C SER A 59 -7.86 -5.64 5.70
N VAL A 60 -8.10 -4.66 6.57
CA VAL A 60 -7.05 -3.85 7.17
C VAL A 60 -6.75 -4.40 8.56
N SER A 61 -5.47 -4.60 8.85
CA SER A 61 -4.98 -4.96 10.17
C SER A 61 -4.02 -3.89 10.69
N ALA A 62 -3.85 -3.85 12.02
CA ALA A 62 -2.84 -3.00 12.63
C ALA A 62 -1.46 -3.38 12.11
N ARG A 63 -0.66 -2.38 11.72
CA ARG A 63 0.73 -2.61 11.29
C ARG A 63 1.59 -3.15 12.44
N HIS A 64 1.34 -2.65 13.66
CA HIS A 64 2.03 -3.03 14.87
C HIS A 64 1.02 -3.16 16.00
N GLU A 65 1.14 -4.23 16.77
CA GLU A 65 0.37 -4.48 17.98
C GLU A 65 1.38 -4.76 19.09
N LEU A 66 1.24 -4.06 20.22
CA LEU A 66 2.18 -4.16 21.33
C LEU A 66 1.40 -4.43 22.62
N GLU A 67 1.89 -5.40 23.38
CA GLU A 67 1.48 -5.62 24.75
C GLU A 67 2.46 -4.89 25.68
N LEU A 68 1.96 -3.93 26.45
CA LEU A 68 2.78 -3.12 27.34
C LEU A 68 2.84 -3.75 28.73
N ALA A 69 4.05 -4.00 29.22
CA ALA A 69 4.31 -4.48 30.56
C ALA A 69 5.26 -3.53 31.31
N SER A 70 5.14 -3.48 32.63
CA SER A 70 6.07 -2.71 33.46
C SER A 70 7.41 -3.43 33.53
N GLU A 71 8.50 -2.70 33.29
CA GLU A 71 9.87 -3.22 33.47
C GLU A 71 10.21 -3.50 34.94
N VAL A 72 9.45 -2.89 35.86
CA VAL A 72 9.66 -2.98 37.30
C VAL A 72 8.41 -3.44 38.04
N THR A 73 8.60 -4.25 39.07
CA THR A 73 7.49 -4.74 39.91
C THR A 73 7.14 -3.72 40.99
N GLY A 74 5.87 -3.35 41.10
CA GLY A 74 5.42 -2.55 42.22
C GLY A 74 3.93 -2.24 42.17
N ARG A 75 3.47 -1.51 43.18
CA ARG A 75 2.08 -1.06 43.27
C ARG A 75 1.87 0.12 42.32
N VAL A 76 0.80 0.08 41.51
CA VAL A 76 0.36 1.24 40.73
C VAL A 76 -0.26 2.27 41.67
N VAL A 77 0.26 3.49 41.66
CA VAL A 77 -0.22 4.60 42.50
C VAL A 77 -1.03 5.62 41.72
N TRP A 78 -0.94 5.60 40.39
CA TRP A 78 -1.66 6.51 39.51
C TRP A 78 -1.78 5.92 38.12
N VAL A 79 -2.93 6.17 37.49
CA VAL A 79 -3.26 5.79 36.11
C VAL A 79 -3.67 7.05 35.36
N ALA A 80 -3.22 7.19 34.12
CA ALA A 80 -3.58 8.31 33.27
C ALA A 80 -5.07 8.25 32.89
N PRO A 81 -5.82 9.37 32.94
CA PRO A 81 -7.22 9.41 32.54
C PRO A 81 -7.46 8.99 31.08
N GLU A 82 -6.46 9.18 30.21
CA GLU A 82 -6.54 8.82 28.79
C GLU A 82 -6.09 7.38 28.50
N PHE A 83 -5.74 6.61 29.54
CA PHE A 83 -5.41 5.20 29.40
C PHE A 83 -6.67 4.34 29.53
N GLU A 84 -7.62 4.59 28.63
CA GLU A 84 -8.89 3.86 28.51
C GLU A 84 -9.00 3.18 27.13
N PRO A 85 -9.73 2.06 27.01
CA PRO A 85 -9.88 1.37 25.73
C PRO A 85 -10.45 2.27 24.63
N GLY A 86 -9.74 2.34 23.50
CA GLY A 86 -10.15 3.12 22.32
C GLY A 86 -9.59 4.54 22.27
N GLU A 87 -8.90 4.99 23.32
CA GLU A 87 -8.25 6.30 23.34
C GLU A 87 -6.91 6.32 22.59
N MET A 88 -6.56 7.48 22.03
CA MET A 88 -5.28 7.69 21.37
C MET A 88 -4.22 8.20 22.36
N VAL A 89 -3.08 7.53 22.39
CA VAL A 89 -1.94 7.91 23.23
C VAL A 89 -0.74 8.29 22.38
N ALA A 90 -0.07 9.38 22.75
CA ALA A 90 1.15 9.82 22.09
C ALA A 90 2.38 9.11 22.68
N ALA A 91 3.42 8.94 21.87
CA ALA A 91 4.70 8.41 22.34
C ALA A 91 5.28 9.28 23.46
N GLY A 92 5.82 8.64 24.50
CA GLY A 92 6.38 9.32 25.68
C GLY A 92 5.35 9.79 26.70
N LYS A 93 4.04 9.62 26.44
CA LYS A 93 3.00 9.92 27.43
C LYS A 93 3.04 8.90 28.57
N VAL A 94 3.00 9.38 29.81
CA VAL A 94 2.97 8.52 31.00
C VAL A 94 1.57 7.92 31.13
N LEU A 95 1.47 6.59 31.04
CA LEU A 95 0.20 5.86 31.16
C LEU A 95 -0.10 5.44 32.60
N LEU A 96 0.95 5.07 33.35
CA LEU A 96 0.86 4.58 34.72
C LEU A 96 2.09 5.00 35.51
N ARG A 97 1.94 5.11 36.84
CA ARG A 97 3.06 5.35 37.77
C ARG A 97 3.07 4.25 38.82
N VAL A 98 4.23 3.62 38.96
CA VAL A 98 4.51 2.64 40.01
C VAL A 98 5.09 3.36 41.23
N ASP A 99 4.80 2.84 42.43
CA ASP A 99 5.37 3.35 43.68
C ASP A 99 6.90 3.32 43.63
N ALA A 100 7.50 4.50 43.79
CA ALA A 100 8.93 4.71 43.67
C ALA A 100 9.67 4.69 45.01
N VAL A 101 8.99 4.52 46.16
CA VAL A 101 9.63 4.67 47.48
C VAL A 101 10.82 3.73 47.66
N SER A 102 10.64 2.43 47.42
CA SER A 102 11.73 1.45 47.55
C SER A 102 12.87 1.71 46.56
N TYR A 103 12.54 2.12 45.33
CA TYR A 103 13.53 2.44 44.31
C TYR A 103 14.34 3.69 44.65
N ARG A 104 13.71 4.72 45.20
CA ARG A 104 14.38 5.94 45.66
C ARG A 104 15.29 5.68 46.86
N LEU A 105 14.86 4.81 47.78
CA LEU A 105 15.69 4.40 48.91
C LEU A 105 16.93 3.65 48.43
N ALA A 106 16.76 2.64 47.57
CA ALA A 106 17.88 1.89 46.99
C ALA A 106 18.84 2.80 46.21
N LEU A 107 18.31 3.79 45.48
CA LEU A 107 19.12 4.79 44.79
C LEU A 107 19.91 5.66 45.79
N ALA A 108 19.29 6.08 46.88
CA ALA A 108 19.96 6.86 47.92
C ALA A 108 21.08 6.07 48.61
N GLU A 109 20.85 4.80 48.92
CA GLU A 109 21.85 3.89 49.49
C GLU A 109 23.03 3.67 48.53
N ALA A 110 22.75 3.42 47.25
CA ALA A 110 23.78 3.26 46.22
C ALA A 110 24.64 4.53 46.07
N ASN A 111 24.00 5.71 46.09
CA ASN A 111 24.71 7.00 46.04
C ASN A 111 25.57 7.23 47.29
N ALA A 112 25.07 6.89 48.48
CA ALA A 112 25.85 6.99 49.71
C ALA A 112 27.08 6.06 49.69
N SER A 113 26.89 4.83 49.19
CA SER A 113 27.98 3.87 48.99
C SER A 113 29.03 4.39 48.01
N LEU A 114 28.60 4.97 46.88
CA LEU A 114 29.48 5.59 45.90
C LEU A 114 30.32 6.72 46.51
N VAL A 115 29.71 7.61 47.28
CA VAL A 115 30.42 8.71 47.97
C VAL A 115 31.44 8.14 48.97
N HIS A 116 31.04 7.13 49.74
CA HIS A 116 31.95 6.49 50.69
C HIS A 116 33.18 5.88 49.99
N SER A 117 32.99 5.14 48.90
CA SER A 117 34.08 4.56 48.12
C SER A 117 35.00 5.63 47.49
N ASN A 118 34.42 6.72 47.00
CA ASN A 118 35.21 7.84 46.45
C ASN A 118 36.08 8.50 47.52
N ASN A 119 35.54 8.70 48.73
CA ASN A 119 36.31 9.24 49.85
C ASN A 119 37.43 8.29 50.26
N ALA A 120 37.16 6.99 50.37
CA ALA A 120 38.18 5.99 50.68
C ALA A 120 39.31 5.97 49.63
N LEU A 121 38.97 6.11 48.34
CA LEU A 121 39.96 6.23 47.26
C LEU A 121 40.76 7.52 47.37
N ALA A 122 40.12 8.65 47.67
CA ALA A 122 40.79 9.93 47.88
C ALA A 122 41.78 9.85 49.06
N ASP A 123 41.38 9.23 50.17
CA ASP A 123 42.23 9.03 51.34
C ASP A 123 43.41 8.11 51.03
N ALA A 124 43.17 6.99 50.34
CA ALA A 124 44.22 6.05 49.94
C ALA A 124 45.25 6.71 49.00
N THR A 125 44.77 7.51 48.03
CA THR A 125 45.67 8.23 47.11
C THR A 125 46.45 9.34 47.83
N ALA A 126 45.84 10.03 48.79
CA ALA A 126 46.51 11.02 49.63
C ALA A 126 47.59 10.38 50.50
N LEU A 127 47.31 9.24 51.13
CA LEU A 127 48.27 8.45 51.91
C LEU A 127 49.45 8.00 51.04
N LYS A 128 49.19 7.45 49.85
CA LYS A 128 50.23 7.05 48.90
C LYS A 128 51.14 8.22 48.50
N ARG A 129 50.56 9.39 48.22
CA ARG A 129 51.33 10.61 47.89
C ARG A 129 52.21 11.07 49.05
N LYS A 130 51.68 11.03 50.28
CA LYS A 130 52.45 11.37 51.49
C LYS A 130 53.61 10.41 51.71
N ALA A 131 53.39 9.11 51.56
CA ALA A 131 54.44 8.09 51.68
C ALA A 131 55.57 8.30 50.66
N ALA A 132 55.23 8.48 49.38
CA ALA A 132 56.21 8.75 48.32
C ALA A 132 57.02 10.03 48.57
N ALA A 133 56.38 11.08 49.09
CA ALA A 133 57.08 12.33 49.44
C ALA A 133 58.02 12.15 50.65
N ALA A 134 57.62 11.36 51.64
CA ALA A 134 58.46 11.04 52.79
C ALA A 134 59.70 10.21 52.37
N GLU A 135 59.52 9.20 51.52
CA GLU A 135 60.62 8.41 50.96
C GLU A 135 61.60 9.28 50.16
N ALA A 136 61.08 10.18 49.31
CA ALA A 136 61.91 11.12 48.55
C ALA A 136 62.74 12.04 49.48
N ARG A 137 62.15 12.53 50.58
CA ARG A 137 62.87 13.34 51.57
C ARG A 137 64.00 12.56 52.25
N LEU A 138 63.72 11.34 52.70
CA LEU A 138 64.73 10.47 53.32
C LEU A 138 65.91 10.21 52.37
N ASN A 139 65.62 9.97 51.08
CA ASN A 139 66.66 9.77 50.07
C ASN A 139 67.52 11.03 49.84
N ILE A 140 66.91 12.22 49.80
CA ILE A 140 67.65 13.49 49.67
C ILE A 140 68.55 13.73 50.89
N GLU A 141 68.07 13.41 52.07
CA GLU A 141 68.80 13.60 53.32
C GLU A 141 69.98 12.63 53.44
N ALA A 142 69.78 11.37 53.06
CA ALA A 142 70.85 10.37 52.94
C ALA A 142 71.91 10.77 51.90
N ALA A 143 71.49 11.36 50.78
CA ALA A 143 72.42 11.88 49.76
C ALA A 143 73.26 13.05 50.29
N ARG A 144 72.66 13.98 51.04
CA ARG A 144 73.39 15.09 51.70
C ARG A 144 74.42 14.58 52.70
N GLN A 145 74.07 13.59 53.51
CA GLN A 145 74.99 13.02 54.51
C GLN A 145 76.22 12.35 53.86
N ARG A 146 76.05 11.74 52.68
CA ARG A 146 77.17 11.17 51.91
C ARG A 146 78.13 12.23 51.39
N ILE A 147 77.63 13.39 50.98
CA ILE A 147 78.46 14.48 50.44
C ILE A 147 79.30 15.14 51.54
N ILE A 148 78.78 15.24 52.77
CA ILE A 148 79.48 15.88 53.90
C ILE A 148 80.57 14.96 54.51
N LYS A 149 80.46 13.64 54.34
CA LYS A 149 81.41 12.66 54.88
C LYS A 149 82.52 12.24 53.91
N ALA A 150 82.57 12.83 52.72
CA ALA A 150 83.64 12.64 51.72
C ALA A 150 84.56 13.85 51.72
#